data_AF-A0A7Y5SBY1-F1
#
_entry.id   AF-A0A7Y5SBY1-F1
#
_cell.length_a   1.000
_cell.length_b   1.000
_cell.length_c   1.000
_cell.angle_alpha   90.00
_cell.angle_beta   90.00
_cell.angle_gamma   90.00
#
_symmetry.space_group_name_H-M   'P 1'
#
loop_
_entity.id
_entity.type
_entity.pdbx_description
1 polymer ?
#
loop_
_entity_poly.entity_id
_entity_poly.type
_entity_poly.pdbx_seq_one_letter_code
_entity_poly.pdbx_strand_id
1 'polypeptide(L)'
;MTGDRKAPPDLKGIAGYESPYPYMDRLQEKMEERLAHRVPATGRFCGFCYGRLRESDSTCGFCSADIAEAGTVPEIPQDVLRAYQVRQKSESRWVYGGAFLGLIIASVAFVLMVTWGPGPLGHPAAAFAMLIGGGYLLAQLFGPLLGGQIGYRRGARARDTLWAQHLATRDGANDRSRAPTENGPSPAP
;
A
#
# COMPACT_ATOMS: atom_id res chain seq x y z
N MET A 1 -36.33 20.62 20.47
CA MET A 1 -35.68 20.02 19.29
C MET A 1 -34.17 20.16 19.46
N THR A 2 -33.56 19.28 20.25
CA THR A 2 -32.10 19.22 20.46
C THR A 2 -31.57 18.11 19.58
N GLY A 3 -30.89 18.51 18.49
CA GLY A 3 -30.36 17.59 17.49
C GLY A 3 -29.31 16.66 18.09
N ASP A 4 -29.55 15.37 17.89
CA ASP A 4 -28.61 14.29 18.11
C ASP A 4 -27.34 14.55 17.27
N ARG A 5 -26.27 15.03 17.90
CA ARG A 5 -24.95 15.03 17.26
C ARG A 5 -24.50 13.58 17.25
N LYS A 6 -24.71 12.89 16.13
CA LYS A 6 -24.04 11.60 15.85
C LYS A 6 -22.55 11.77 16.17
N ALA A 7 -22.07 10.99 17.14
CA ALA A 7 -20.65 10.91 17.45
C ALA A 7 -19.88 10.66 16.14
N PRO A 8 -18.70 11.28 15.96
CA PRO A 8 -17.89 11.02 14.78
C PRO A 8 -17.63 9.51 14.68
N PRO A 9 -17.70 8.91 13.48
CA PRO A 9 -17.45 7.49 13.33
C PRO A 9 -16.06 7.15 13.87
N ASP A 10 -15.98 6.09 14.67
CA ASP A 10 -14.72 5.52 15.16
C ASP A 10 -13.92 5.00 13.96
N LEU A 11 -13.04 5.85 13.41
CA LEU A 11 -12.21 5.53 12.27
C LEU A 11 -11.04 4.65 12.73
N LYS A 12 -11.26 3.33 12.75
CA LYS A 12 -10.19 2.35 12.99
C LYS A 12 -9.33 2.15 11.74
N GLY A 13 -8.02 1.98 11.93
CA GLY A 13 -7.04 1.76 10.86
C GLY A 13 -6.52 3.03 10.18
N ILE A 14 -5.63 2.87 9.19
CA ILE A 14 -4.99 3.99 8.49
C ILE A 14 -5.91 4.44 7.33
N ALA A 15 -6.22 5.74 7.28
CA ALA A 15 -7.17 6.32 6.33
C ALA A 15 -8.56 5.62 6.33
N GLY A 16 -9.02 5.10 7.47
CA GLY A 16 -10.30 4.39 7.59
C GLY A 16 -10.34 3.05 6.84
N TYR A 17 -9.19 2.38 6.74
CA TYR A 17 -9.08 0.98 6.33
C TYR A 17 -8.19 0.22 7.32
N GLU A 18 -8.72 -0.87 7.85
CA GLU A 18 -8.01 -1.80 8.72
C GLU A 18 -7.65 -3.04 7.92
N SER A 19 -6.34 -3.30 7.82
CA SER A 19 -5.84 -4.49 7.13
C SER A 19 -6.06 -5.73 8.00
N PRO A 20 -6.53 -6.86 7.45
CA PRO A 20 -6.57 -8.14 8.15
C PRO A 20 -5.17 -8.65 8.56
N TYR A 21 -4.10 -8.06 7.99
CA TYR A 21 -2.72 -8.47 8.18
C TYR A 21 -1.88 -7.30 8.73
N PRO A 22 -2.02 -6.94 10.02
CA PRO A 22 -1.47 -5.69 10.58
C PRO A 22 0.07 -5.62 10.54
N TYR A 23 0.77 -6.76 10.46
CA TYR A 23 2.22 -6.79 10.29
C TYR A 23 2.66 -6.32 8.90
N MET A 24 1.81 -6.41 7.87
CA MET A 24 2.16 -6.01 6.51
C MET A 24 2.41 -4.51 6.39
N ASP A 25 1.73 -3.69 7.18
CA ASP A 25 1.93 -2.24 7.17
C ASP A 25 3.31 -1.87 7.72
N ARG A 26 3.76 -2.55 8.79
CA ARG A 26 5.11 -2.40 9.34
C ARG A 26 6.21 -2.90 8.40
N LEU A 27 5.90 -3.92 7.59
CA LEU A 27 6.84 -4.47 6.61
C LEU A 27 6.92 -3.64 5.32
N GLN A 28 5.94 -2.79 5.03
CA GLN A 28 5.85 -2.07 3.77
C GLN A 28 7.14 -1.31 3.44
N GLU A 29 7.63 -0.49 4.37
CA GLU A 29 8.84 0.31 4.18
C GLU A 29 10.07 -0.57 3.86
N LYS A 30 10.22 -1.71 4.55
CA LYS A 30 11.34 -2.64 4.34
C LYS A 30 11.24 -3.39 3.02
N MET A 31 10.03 -3.70 2.58
CA MET A 31 9.80 -4.29 1.25
C MET A 31 10.06 -3.27 0.14
N GLU A 32 9.76 -2.00 0.36
CA GLU A 32 10.06 -0.93 -0.59
C GLU A 32 11.56 -0.64 -0.71
N GLU A 33 12.30 -0.62 0.41
CA GLU A 33 13.77 -0.59 0.38
C GLU A 33 14.33 -1.73 -0.47
N ARG A 34 13.74 -2.92 -0.36
CA ARG A 34 14.13 -4.11 -1.13
C ARG A 34 13.78 -3.99 -2.61
N LEU A 35 12.57 -3.55 -2.95
CA LEU A 35 12.14 -3.29 -4.32
C LEU A 35 12.99 -2.20 -4.99
N ALA A 36 13.47 -1.23 -4.20
CA ALA A 36 14.40 -0.20 -4.63
C ALA A 36 15.88 -0.67 -4.69
N HIS A 37 16.15 -1.96 -4.51
CA HIS A 37 17.50 -2.55 -4.53
C HIS A 37 18.49 -1.93 -3.52
N ARG A 38 17.97 -1.35 -2.43
CA ARG A 38 18.81 -0.75 -1.38
C ARG A 38 19.33 -1.76 -0.36
N VAL A 39 18.80 -2.98 -0.38
CA VAL A 39 19.21 -4.10 0.48
C VAL A 39 19.41 -5.38 -0.33
N PRO A 40 20.28 -6.30 0.13
CA PRO A 40 20.57 -7.56 -0.57
C PRO A 40 19.32 -8.41 -0.84
N ALA A 41 19.38 -9.18 -1.93
CA ALA A 41 18.31 -10.09 -2.35
C ALA A 41 18.15 -11.31 -1.45
N THR A 42 19.27 -11.83 -1.01
CA THR A 42 19.39 -13.04 -0.21
C THR A 42 19.57 -12.68 1.25
N GLY A 43 19.03 -13.51 2.13
CA GLY A 43 19.18 -13.34 3.57
C GLY A 43 18.34 -14.35 4.33
N ARG A 44 18.26 -14.18 5.65
CA ARG A 44 17.36 -14.97 6.48
C ARG A 44 16.04 -14.24 6.63
N PHE A 45 14.97 -14.79 6.09
CA PHE A 45 13.62 -14.23 6.21
C PHE A 45 12.69 -15.19 6.94
N CYS A 46 11.70 -14.66 7.65
CA CYS A 46 10.66 -15.46 8.30
C CYS A 46 9.84 -16.22 7.25
N GLY A 47 9.64 -17.53 7.42
CA GLY A 47 8.83 -18.32 6.49
C GLY A 47 7.34 -17.98 6.47
N PHE A 48 6.85 -17.26 7.49
CA PHE A 48 5.45 -16.83 7.56
C PHE A 48 5.20 -15.45 6.93
N CYS A 49 5.89 -14.41 7.39
CA CYS A 49 5.65 -13.01 6.96
C CYS A 49 6.73 -12.43 6.05
N TYR A 50 7.82 -13.17 5.79
CA TYR A 50 8.97 -12.73 4.99
C TYR A 50 9.71 -11.49 5.53
N GLY A 51 9.46 -11.13 6.80
CA GLY A 51 10.28 -10.14 7.49
C GLY A 51 11.71 -10.62 7.65
N ARG A 52 12.68 -9.72 7.47
CA ARG A 52 14.11 -10.02 7.65
C ARG A 52 14.39 -10.35 9.11
N LEU A 53 15.10 -11.46 9.34
CA LEU A 53 15.48 -11.97 10.66
C LEU A 53 16.97 -11.74 10.92
N ARG A 54 17.33 -11.59 12.19
CA ARG A 54 18.72 -11.69 12.66
C ARG A 54 19.08 -13.14 12.89
N GLU A 55 20.37 -13.41 13.03
CA GLU A 55 20.88 -14.76 13.24
C GLU A 55 20.48 -15.34 14.61
N SER A 56 20.36 -14.50 15.63
CA SER A 56 19.97 -14.89 16.99
C SER A 56 18.46 -14.90 17.23
N ASP A 57 17.63 -14.54 16.25
CA ASP A 57 16.18 -14.44 16.48
C ASP A 57 15.57 -15.85 16.60
N SER A 58 14.84 -16.09 17.70
CA SER A 58 13.97 -17.25 17.90
C SER A 58 12.51 -16.95 17.56
N THR A 59 12.12 -15.67 17.58
CA THR A 59 10.76 -15.20 17.27
C THR A 59 10.84 -14.04 16.29
N CYS A 60 9.92 -13.98 15.32
CA CYS A 60 9.91 -12.90 14.34
C CYS A 60 9.42 -11.57 14.96
N GLY A 61 10.23 -10.51 14.89
CA GLY A 61 9.84 -9.18 15.40
C GLY A 61 8.68 -8.49 14.66
N PHE A 62 8.24 -9.03 13.52
CA PHE A 62 7.12 -8.47 12.75
C PHE A 62 5.80 -9.20 13.03
N CYS A 63 5.74 -10.51 12.78
CA CYS A 63 4.50 -11.28 12.96
C CYS A 63 4.42 -12.05 14.29
N SER A 64 5.46 -12.00 15.11
CA SER A 64 5.57 -12.73 16.38
C SER A 64 5.51 -14.25 16.26
N ALA A 65 5.63 -14.81 15.05
CA ALA A 65 5.69 -16.26 14.84
C ALA A 65 7.00 -16.84 15.39
N ASP A 66 6.91 -18.04 15.96
CA ASP A 66 8.08 -18.83 16.34
C ASP A 66 8.82 -19.29 15.07
N ILE A 67 10.14 -19.07 15.03
CA ILE A 67 10.96 -19.38 13.86
C ILE A 67 11.18 -20.89 13.72
N ALA A 68 11.14 -21.65 14.81
CA ALA A 68 11.24 -23.11 14.76
C ALA A 68 10.02 -23.73 14.06
N GLU A 69 8.83 -23.15 14.22
CA GLU A 69 7.60 -23.60 13.56
C GLU A 69 7.44 -22.99 12.16
N ALA A 70 7.64 -21.67 12.03
CA ALA A 70 7.45 -20.97 10.75
C ALA A 70 8.58 -21.23 9.74
N GLY A 71 9.74 -21.67 10.22
CA GLY A 71 10.94 -21.84 9.39
C GLY A 71 11.51 -20.53 8.86
N THR A 72 12.52 -20.67 8.00
CA THR A 72 13.21 -19.54 7.36
C THR A 72 13.34 -19.75 5.87
N VAL A 73 13.23 -18.68 5.09
CA VAL A 73 13.45 -18.72 3.64
C VAL A 73 14.65 -17.83 3.26
N PRO A 74 15.45 -18.26 2.26
CA PRO A 74 16.65 -17.52 1.83
C PRO A 74 16.34 -16.31 0.94
N GLU A 75 15.17 -16.33 0.28
CA GLU A 75 14.72 -15.31 -0.65
C GLU A 75 13.21 -15.09 -0.52
N ILE A 76 12.77 -13.86 -0.73
CA ILE A 76 11.36 -13.48 -0.68
C ILE A 76 10.68 -13.89 -2.00
N PRO A 77 9.58 -14.65 -1.96
CA PRO A 77 8.82 -15.02 -3.15
C PRO A 77 8.35 -13.81 -3.98
N GLN A 78 8.31 -13.98 -5.31
CA GLN A 78 8.00 -12.87 -6.23
C GLN A 78 6.54 -12.41 -6.17
N ASP A 79 5.61 -13.30 -5.85
CA ASP A 79 4.21 -13.02 -5.56
C ASP A 79 4.04 -12.08 -4.36
N VAL A 80 4.80 -12.31 -3.29
CA VAL A 80 4.86 -11.41 -2.12
C VAL A 80 5.32 -10.03 -2.54
N LEU A 81 6.45 -9.93 -3.26
CA LEU A 81 6.98 -8.65 -3.73
C LEU A 81 5.97 -7.90 -4.62
N ARG A 82 5.21 -8.62 -5.47
CA ARG A 82 4.14 -8.02 -6.28
C ARG A 82 3.02 -7.44 -5.42
N ALA A 83 2.61 -8.11 -4.35
CA ALA A 83 1.59 -7.59 -3.43
C ALA A 83 1.99 -6.22 -2.88
N TYR A 84 3.24 -6.08 -2.42
CA TYR A 84 3.78 -4.81 -1.92
C TYR A 84 3.91 -3.74 -3.02
N GLN A 85 4.33 -4.14 -4.22
CA GLN A 85 4.49 -3.23 -5.35
C GLN A 85 3.15 -2.63 -5.82
N VAL A 86 2.05 -3.41 -5.77
CA VAL A 86 0.72 -2.93 -6.18
C VAL A 86 0.24 -1.79 -5.29
N ARG A 87 0.46 -1.86 -3.98
CA ARG A 87 0.14 -0.76 -3.06
C ARG A 87 0.93 0.50 -3.42
N GLN A 88 2.25 0.38 -3.55
CA GLN A 88 3.14 1.51 -3.88
C GLN A 88 2.74 2.21 -5.19
N LYS A 89 2.44 1.43 -6.24
CA LYS A 89 2.00 1.96 -7.54
C LYS A 89 0.63 2.62 -7.47
N SER A 90 -0.29 2.08 -6.67
CA SER A 90 -1.61 2.68 -6.47
C SER A 90 -1.48 4.03 -5.78
N GLU A 91 -0.76 4.07 -4.66
CA GLU A 91 -0.59 5.29 -3.88
C GLU A 91 0.05 6.41 -4.70
N SER A 92 1.15 6.12 -5.41
CA SER A 92 1.81 7.10 -6.26
C SER A 92 0.90 7.64 -7.36
N ARG A 93 0.14 6.77 -8.04
CA ARG A 93 -0.81 7.19 -9.08
C ARG A 93 -1.88 8.14 -8.55
N TRP A 94 -2.41 7.89 -7.35
CA TRP A 94 -3.44 8.74 -6.76
C TRP A 94 -2.88 10.07 -6.27
N VAL A 95 -1.69 10.07 -5.65
CA VAL A 95 -1.03 11.30 -5.21
C VAL A 95 -0.67 12.18 -6.40
N TYR A 96 -0.03 11.62 -7.43
CA TYR A 96 0.31 12.38 -8.65
C TYR A 96 -0.94 12.79 -9.44
N GLY A 97 -1.94 11.93 -9.53
CA GLY A 97 -3.21 12.26 -10.18
C GLY A 97 -3.94 13.41 -9.48
N GLY A 98 -3.95 13.41 -8.15
CA GLY A 98 -4.51 14.51 -7.35
C GLY A 98 -3.75 15.81 -7.55
N ALA A 99 -2.43 15.78 -7.49
CA ALA A 99 -1.61 16.97 -7.74
C ALA A 99 -1.85 17.55 -9.14
N PHE A 100 -1.95 16.69 -10.16
CA PHE A 100 -2.23 17.10 -11.53
C PHE A 100 -3.63 17.70 -11.69
N LEU A 101 -4.64 17.14 -11.00
CA LEU A 101 -5.98 17.71 -10.97
C LEU A 101 -5.98 19.14 -10.40
N GLY A 102 -5.24 19.37 -9.30
CA GLY A 102 -5.07 20.71 -8.74
C GLY A 102 -4.45 21.69 -9.74
N LEU A 103 -3.42 21.25 -10.48
CA LEU A 103 -2.77 22.06 -11.51
C LEU A 103 -3.72 22.37 -12.69
N ILE A 104 -4.52 21.40 -13.12
CA ILE A 104 -5.54 21.61 -14.17
C ILE A 104 -6.53 22.69 -13.72
N ILE A 105 -7.05 22.59 -12.50
CA ILE A 105 -8.00 23.58 -11.95
C ILE A 105 -7.38 24.98 -11.93
N ALA A 106 -6.13 25.10 -11.44
CA ALA A 106 -5.42 26.38 -11.44
C ALA A 106 -5.19 26.94 -12.84
N SER A 107 -4.87 26.07 -13.81
CA SER A 107 -4.68 26.45 -15.21
C SER A 107 -5.98 26.95 -15.85
N VAL A 108 -7.10 26.29 -15.58
CA VAL A 108 -8.43 26.73 -16.03
C VAL A 108 -8.79 28.07 -15.39
N ALA A 109 -8.59 28.22 -14.07
CA ALA A 109 -8.84 29.48 -13.37
C ALA A 109 -8.00 30.63 -13.92
N PHE A 110 -6.72 30.39 -14.23
CA PHE A 110 -5.84 31.35 -14.89
C PHE A 110 -6.43 31.82 -16.23
N VAL A 111 -6.80 30.87 -17.10
CA VAL A 111 -7.38 31.21 -18.41
C VAL A 111 -8.64 32.06 -18.22
N LEU A 112 -9.55 31.64 -17.33
CA LEU A 112 -10.79 32.37 -17.05
C LEU A 112 -10.53 33.80 -16.55
N MET A 113 -9.54 34.00 -15.67
CA MET A 113 -9.16 35.33 -15.18
C MET A 113 -8.60 36.20 -16.30
N VAL A 114 -7.73 35.66 -17.17
CA VAL A 114 -7.12 36.46 -18.24
C VAL A 114 -8.13 36.83 -19.33
N THR A 115 -9.08 35.95 -19.66
CA THR A 115 -10.03 36.20 -20.75
C THR A 115 -11.28 36.97 -20.31
N TRP A 116 -11.76 36.75 -19.08
CA TRP A 116 -13.02 37.29 -18.58
C TRP A 116 -12.90 38.00 -17.22
N GLY A 117 -11.70 38.16 -16.68
CA GLY A 117 -11.50 38.76 -15.36
C GLY A 117 -11.86 40.26 -15.33
N PRO A 118 -12.72 40.69 -14.40
CA PRO A 118 -13.05 42.11 -14.27
C PRO A 118 -11.95 42.87 -13.52
N GLY A 119 -11.62 44.07 -14.00
CA GLY A 119 -10.75 45.02 -13.29
C GLY A 119 -9.37 44.41 -12.91
N PRO A 120 -8.91 44.57 -11.66
CA PRO A 120 -7.59 44.09 -11.24
C PRO A 120 -7.45 42.56 -11.24
N LEU A 121 -8.56 41.80 -11.20
CA LEU A 121 -8.55 40.34 -11.31
C LEU A 121 -8.27 39.86 -12.75
N GLY A 122 -8.54 40.69 -13.76
CA GLY A 122 -8.16 40.43 -15.15
C GLY A 122 -6.69 40.77 -15.45
N HIS A 123 -5.98 41.41 -14.50
CA HIS A 123 -4.60 41.79 -14.72
C HIS A 123 -3.71 40.54 -14.81
N PRO A 124 -2.83 40.41 -15.84
CA PRO A 124 -2.00 39.22 -16.03
C PRO A 124 -1.19 38.82 -14.79
N ALA A 125 -0.67 39.80 -14.05
CA ALA A 125 0.07 39.54 -12.80
C ALA A 125 -0.79 38.85 -11.73
N ALA A 126 -2.06 39.24 -11.59
CA ALA A 126 -2.98 38.61 -10.64
C ALA A 126 -3.31 37.18 -11.06
N ALA A 127 -3.53 36.95 -12.35
CA ALA A 127 -3.73 35.61 -12.90
C ALA A 127 -2.50 34.72 -12.68
N PHE A 128 -1.28 35.22 -12.94
CA PHE A 128 -0.04 34.48 -12.66
C PHE A 128 0.14 34.17 -11.18
N ALA A 129 -0.17 35.11 -10.28
CA ALA A 129 -0.15 34.87 -8.85
C ALA A 129 -1.13 33.76 -8.45
N MET A 130 -2.34 33.74 -9.03
CA MET A 130 -3.32 32.66 -8.82
C MET A 130 -2.84 31.32 -9.41
N LEU A 131 -2.24 31.31 -10.58
CA LEU A 131 -1.71 30.09 -11.20
C LEU A 131 -0.63 29.45 -10.33
N ILE A 132 0.34 30.25 -9.88
CA ILE A 132 1.47 29.77 -9.09
C ILE A 132 1.01 29.44 -7.67
N GLY A 133 0.40 30.39 -6.96
CA GLY A 133 0.00 30.23 -5.56
C GLY A 133 -1.18 29.28 -5.41
N GLY A 134 -2.24 29.48 -6.20
CA GLY A 134 -3.40 28.61 -6.22
C GLY A 134 -3.06 27.21 -6.73
N GLY A 135 -2.24 27.08 -7.78
CA GLY A 135 -1.75 25.79 -8.27
C GLY A 135 -0.97 25.01 -7.21
N TYR A 136 -0.05 25.67 -6.51
CA TYR A 136 0.69 25.05 -5.40
C TYR A 136 -0.23 24.57 -4.27
N LEU A 137 -1.15 25.43 -3.80
CA LEU A 137 -2.09 25.09 -2.74
C LEU A 137 -3.03 23.94 -3.15
N LEU A 138 -3.59 24.00 -4.36
CA LEU A 138 -4.48 22.97 -4.88
C LEU A 138 -3.74 21.65 -5.10
N ALA A 139 -2.52 21.67 -5.61
CA ALA A 139 -1.72 20.44 -5.77
C ALA A 139 -1.42 19.79 -4.41
N GLN A 140 -1.10 20.60 -3.40
CA GLN A 140 -0.85 20.12 -2.04
C GLN A 140 -2.12 19.62 -1.33
N LEU A 141 -3.28 20.19 -1.67
CA LEU A 141 -4.58 19.74 -1.17
C LEU A 141 -5.02 18.43 -1.85
N PHE A 142 -5.01 18.39 -3.17
CA PHE A 142 -5.52 17.24 -3.91
C PHE A 142 -4.55 16.05 -3.92
N GLY A 143 -3.24 16.28 -3.91
CA GLY A 143 -2.25 15.20 -3.93
C GLY A 143 -2.19 14.44 -2.59
N PRO A 144 -1.53 14.99 -1.56
CA PRO A 144 -1.43 14.36 -0.24
C PRO A 144 -2.77 14.12 0.49
N LEU A 145 -3.63 15.14 0.62
CA LEU A 145 -4.79 15.03 1.51
C LEU A 145 -5.91 14.15 0.93
N LEU A 146 -6.23 14.32 -0.37
CA LEU A 146 -7.28 13.54 -1.02
C LEU A 146 -6.73 12.29 -1.73
N GLY A 147 -5.71 12.48 -2.58
CA GLY A 147 -5.07 11.40 -3.30
C GLY A 147 -4.39 10.39 -2.37
N GLY A 148 -3.71 10.85 -1.32
CA GLY A 148 -3.04 9.98 -0.36
C GLY A 148 -4.02 9.07 0.39
N GLN A 149 -5.13 9.61 0.91
CA GLN A 149 -6.13 8.80 1.64
C GLN A 149 -6.81 7.76 0.73
N ILE A 150 -7.27 8.18 -0.45
CA ILE A 150 -7.94 7.28 -1.42
C ILE A 150 -6.94 6.24 -1.93
N GLY A 151 -5.73 6.69 -2.28
CA GLY A 151 -4.64 5.86 -2.76
C GLY A 151 -4.23 4.80 -1.75
N TYR A 152 -4.12 5.18 -0.47
CA TYR A 152 -3.83 4.26 0.62
C TYR A 152 -4.88 3.16 0.73
N ARG A 153 -6.17 3.52 0.88
CA ARG A 153 -7.25 2.53 1.07
C ARG A 153 -7.33 1.56 -0.10
N ARG A 154 -7.23 2.07 -1.33
CA ARG A 154 -7.31 1.25 -2.54
C ARG A 154 -6.07 0.37 -2.71
N GLY A 155 -4.89 0.91 -2.42
CA GLY A 155 -3.63 0.18 -2.46
C GLY A 155 -3.53 -0.92 -1.42
N ALA A 156 -3.93 -0.63 -0.17
CA ALA A 156 -3.94 -1.60 0.93
C ALA A 156 -4.89 -2.76 0.65
N ARG A 157 -6.12 -2.50 0.18
CA ARG A 157 -7.06 -3.56 -0.23
C ARG A 157 -6.51 -4.46 -1.34
N ALA A 158 -5.87 -3.85 -2.33
CA ALA A 158 -5.30 -4.60 -3.45
C ALA A 158 -4.12 -5.49 -2.99
N ARG A 159 -3.25 -4.96 -2.12
CA ARG A 159 -2.18 -5.74 -1.49
C ARG A 159 -2.74 -6.91 -0.69
N ASP A 160 -3.71 -6.65 0.18
CA ASP A 160 -4.25 -7.67 1.09
C ASP A 160 -4.97 -8.78 0.31
N THR A 161 -5.59 -8.45 -0.83
CA THR A 161 -6.18 -9.44 -1.74
C THR A 161 -5.11 -10.36 -2.34
N LEU A 162 -4.02 -9.80 -2.84
CA LEU A 162 -2.91 -10.59 -3.41
C LEU A 162 -2.21 -11.43 -2.34
N TRP A 163 -2.08 -10.88 -1.14
CA TRP A 163 -1.53 -11.61 -0.01
C TRP A 163 -2.42 -12.78 0.42
N ALA A 164 -3.73 -12.60 0.48
CA ALA A 164 -4.66 -13.70 0.76
C ALA A 164 -4.56 -14.82 -0.29
N GLN A 165 -4.42 -14.48 -1.58
CA GLN A 165 -4.21 -15.45 -2.66
C GLN A 165 -2.89 -16.22 -2.50
N HIS A 166 -1.82 -15.51 -2.10
CA HIS A 166 -0.53 -16.12 -1.79
C HIS A 166 -0.64 -17.14 -0.66
N LEU A 167 -1.26 -16.76 0.46
CA LEU A 167 -1.46 -17.65 1.61
C LEU A 167 -2.26 -18.90 1.23
N ALA A 168 -3.36 -18.73 0.48
CA ALA A 168 -4.16 -19.87 0.01
C ALA A 168 -3.35 -20.84 -0.86
N THR A 169 -2.47 -20.32 -1.71
CA THR A 169 -1.60 -21.13 -2.57
C THR A 169 -0.56 -21.88 -1.75
N ARG A 170 0.09 -21.19 -0.81
CA ARG A 170 1.11 -21.77 0.09
C ARG A 170 0.52 -22.87 0.96
N ASP A 171 -0.61 -22.58 1.60
CA ASP A 171 -1.23 -23.52 2.55
C ASP A 171 -1.79 -24.75 1.80
N GLY A 172 -2.42 -24.55 0.63
CA GLY A 172 -2.84 -25.66 -0.24
C GLY A 172 -1.71 -26.46 -0.90
N ALA A 173 -0.50 -25.88 -1.03
CA ALA A 173 0.69 -26.62 -1.43
C ALA A 173 1.24 -27.47 -0.27
N ASN A 174 1.24 -26.92 0.94
CA ASN A 174 1.63 -27.63 2.15
C ASN A 174 0.72 -28.84 2.42
N ASP A 175 -0.59 -28.69 2.25
CA ASP A 175 -1.54 -29.81 2.43
C ASP A 175 -1.31 -30.94 1.42
N ARG A 176 -1.04 -30.62 0.15
CA ARG A 176 -0.71 -31.61 -0.88
C ARG A 176 0.60 -32.34 -0.59
N SER A 177 1.59 -31.67 0.00
CA SER A 177 2.85 -32.30 0.39
C SER A 177 2.74 -33.22 1.61
N ARG A 178 1.66 -33.10 2.40
CA ARG A 178 1.36 -33.95 3.56
C ARG A 178 0.43 -35.13 3.25
N ALA A 179 -0.14 -35.20 2.05
CA ALA A 179 -0.99 -36.33 1.65
C ALA A 179 -0.13 -37.62 1.59
N PRO A 180 -0.51 -38.68 2.31
CA PRO A 180 0.27 -39.92 2.33
C PRO A 180 0.25 -40.57 0.94
N THR A 181 1.42 -40.94 0.43
CA THR A 181 1.58 -41.87 -0.69
C THR A 181 0.96 -43.22 -0.30
N GLU A 182 -0.32 -43.41 -0.62
CA GLU A 182 -1.04 -44.67 -0.48
C GLU A 182 -0.59 -45.63 -1.60
N ASN A 183 0.66 -46.12 -1.53
CA ASN A 183 1.08 -47.30 -2.26
C ASN A 183 0.82 -48.51 -1.37
N GLY A 184 -0.42 -49.02 -1.43
CA GLY A 184 -0.79 -50.28 -0.80
C GLY A 184 -0.06 -51.47 -1.42
N PRO A 185 0.31 -52.51 -0.64
CA PRO A 185 0.87 -53.72 -1.18
C PRO A 185 -0.18 -54.48 -2.02
N SER A 186 0.19 -54.82 -3.25
CA SER A 186 -0.57 -55.72 -4.12
C SER A 186 -0.59 -57.13 -3.49
N PRO A 187 -1.77 -57.76 -3.30
CA PRO A 187 -1.82 -59.15 -2.87
C PRO A 187 -1.38 -60.05 -4.03
N ALA A 188 -0.29 -60.78 -3.83
CA ALA A 188 0.17 -61.82 -4.75
C ALA A 188 -0.84 -62.99 -4.79
N PRO A 189 -1.03 -63.64 -5.96
CA PRO A 189 -1.84 -64.85 -6.08
C PRO A 189 -1.15 -66.08 -5.47
#